data_AF-A0A194XB76-F1
#
_entry.id   AF-A0A194XB76-F1
#
_cell.length_a   1.000
_cell.length_b   1.000
_cell.length_c   1.000
_cell.angle_alpha   90.00
_cell.angle_beta   90.00
_cell.angle_gamma   90.00
#
_symmetry.space_group_name_H-M   'P 1'
#
loop_
_entity.id
_entity.type
_entity.pdbx_description
1 polymer ?
#
loop_
_entity_poly.entity_id
_entity_poly.type
_entity_poly.pdbx_seq_one_letter_code
_entity_poly.pdbx_strand_id
1 'polypeptide(L)'
;MLNLGQSLPGSAVKDLLIVGLDCENNSLGQLPTQFQIALSILDTRHLQRNTSDGDLLRTYQFIVGSPKYFKEASKAICFGQSKHVSFQDLNKEIGDAVAGRDILLVVYGAGYTIPFLEIAGIRLRPLFILDVLKVAQHLLDLSYRIKLEEMLKLLGCMQSTWFLRRR
;
A
#
# COMPACT_ATOMS: atom_id res chain seq x y z
N MET A 1 -12.56 22.31 -15.30
CA MET A 1 -12.68 21.84 -13.90
C MET A 1 -12.40 20.35 -13.89
N LEU A 2 -11.38 19.88 -13.15
CA LEU A 2 -11.17 18.45 -12.92
C LEU A 2 -12.19 17.98 -11.90
N ASN A 3 -13.09 17.11 -12.33
CA ASN A 3 -14.12 16.52 -11.49
C ASN A 3 -13.51 15.37 -10.67
N LEU A 4 -12.81 15.73 -9.59
CA LEU A 4 -12.14 14.77 -8.70
C LEU A 4 -13.18 14.00 -7.86
N GLY A 5 -12.98 12.69 -7.68
CA GLY A 5 -13.82 11.87 -6.80
C GLY A 5 -15.29 11.80 -7.22
N GLN A 6 -15.54 11.77 -8.54
CA GLN A 6 -16.88 11.50 -9.07
C GLN A 6 -17.33 10.09 -8.74
N SER A 7 -18.64 9.86 -8.75
CA SER A 7 -19.17 8.51 -8.64
C SER A 7 -19.15 7.83 -10.02
N LEU A 8 -19.00 6.51 -10.02
CA LEU A 8 -19.16 5.70 -11.23
C LEU A 8 -20.57 5.85 -11.80
N PRO A 9 -20.76 5.79 -13.13
CA PRO A 9 -22.09 5.89 -13.73
C PRO A 9 -23.08 4.89 -13.11
N GLY A 10 -24.23 5.38 -12.67
CA GLY A 10 -25.29 4.57 -12.07
C GLY A 10 -24.96 3.94 -10.72
N SER A 11 -23.94 4.43 -10.00
CA SER A 11 -23.52 3.87 -8.71
C SER A 11 -23.18 4.95 -7.68
N ALA A 12 -23.29 4.61 -6.40
CA ALA A 12 -22.78 5.43 -5.30
C ALA A 12 -21.26 5.29 -5.10
N VAL A 13 -20.64 4.28 -5.71
CA VAL A 13 -19.21 4.01 -5.60
C VAL A 13 -18.42 5.10 -6.31
N LYS A 14 -17.38 5.61 -5.64
CA LYS A 14 -16.47 6.61 -6.20
C LYS A 14 -15.56 6.00 -7.26
N ASP A 15 -15.36 6.71 -8.37
CA ASP A 15 -14.42 6.35 -9.43
C ASP A 15 -13.00 6.75 -9.03
N LEU A 16 -12.28 5.84 -8.39
CA LEU A 16 -10.93 6.06 -7.89
C LEU A 16 -10.15 4.74 -7.79
N LEU A 17 -8.83 4.85 -7.59
CA LEU A 17 -7.99 3.75 -7.14
C LEU A 17 -7.91 3.78 -5.61
N ILE A 18 -8.21 2.65 -4.98
CA ILE A 18 -7.85 2.40 -3.59
C ILE A 18 -6.47 1.77 -3.60
N VAL A 19 -5.50 2.48 -3.02
CA VAL A 19 -4.09 2.07 -3.02
C VAL A 19 -3.66 1.81 -1.58
N GLY A 20 -3.59 0.54 -1.20
CA GLY A 20 -2.89 0.11 0.01
C GLY A 20 -1.39 0.22 -0.19
N LEU A 21 -0.69 0.87 0.74
CA LEU A 21 0.75 1.07 0.66
C LEU A 21 1.43 0.71 1.98
N ASP A 22 2.50 -0.08 1.88
CA ASP A 22 3.36 -0.44 3.00
C ASP A 22 4.84 -0.33 2.62
N CYS A 23 5.67 0.03 3.60
CA CYS A 23 7.10 0.26 3.41
C CYS A 23 7.90 -0.55 4.43
N GLU A 24 8.90 -1.30 3.96
CA GLU A 24 9.80 -2.10 4.80
C GLU A 24 11.19 -1.47 4.84
N ASN A 25 11.87 -1.61 5.98
CA ASN A 25 13.17 -1.00 6.27
C ASN A 25 13.17 0.54 6.13
N ASN A 26 12.04 1.20 6.40
CA ASN A 26 11.94 2.65 6.38
C ASN A 26 12.61 3.26 7.62
N SER A 27 13.74 3.95 7.42
CA SER A 27 14.35 4.79 8.45
C SER A 27 13.85 6.23 8.35
N LEU A 28 13.49 6.83 9.49
CA LEU A 28 13.19 8.26 9.54
C LEU A 28 14.49 9.06 9.37
N GLY A 29 14.44 10.11 8.53
CA GLY A 29 15.50 11.10 8.40
C GLY A 29 16.58 10.79 7.35
N GLN A 30 16.72 9.55 6.89
CA GLN A 30 17.63 9.19 5.80
C GLN A 30 17.04 8.08 4.95
N LEU A 31 17.27 8.16 3.64
CA LEU A 31 16.90 7.10 2.71
C LEU A 31 17.88 5.92 2.87
N PRO A 32 17.40 4.73 3.23
CA PRO A 32 18.24 3.54 3.33
C PRO A 32 18.72 3.09 1.94
N THR A 33 19.86 2.42 1.88
CA THR A 33 20.39 1.84 0.63
C THR A 33 19.57 0.64 0.15
N GLN A 34 18.75 0.06 1.02
CA GLN A 34 17.91 -1.11 0.75
C GLN A 34 16.56 -0.97 1.44
N PHE A 35 15.47 -1.05 0.67
CA PHE A 35 14.12 -0.95 1.19
C PHE A 35 13.11 -1.56 0.22
N GLN A 36 11.87 -1.69 0.69
CA GLN A 36 10.77 -2.24 -0.11
C GLN A 36 9.55 -1.34 0.00
N ILE A 37 8.81 -1.23 -1.09
CA ILE A 37 7.51 -0.57 -1.14
C ILE A 37 6.53 -1.52 -1.79
N ALA A 38 5.49 -1.89 -1.06
CA ALA A 38 4.41 -2.71 -1.54
C ALA A 38 3.18 -1.85 -1.84
N LEU A 39 2.56 -2.07 -3.00
CA LEU A 39 1.27 -1.50 -3.38
C LEU A 39 0.24 -2.61 -3.55
N SER A 40 -0.95 -2.42 -3.01
CA SER A 40 -2.14 -3.22 -3.34
C SER A 40 -3.19 -2.28 -3.91
N ILE A 41 -3.52 -2.45 -5.18
CA ILE A 41 -4.34 -1.52 -5.95
C ILE A 41 -5.66 -2.20 -6.30
N LEU A 42 -6.75 -1.62 -5.82
CA LEU A 42 -8.11 -1.96 -6.20
C LEU A 42 -8.69 -0.82 -7.04
N ASP A 43 -9.06 -1.13 -8.28
CA ASP A 43 -9.76 -0.21 -9.16
C ASP A 43 -11.27 -0.37 -8.98
N THR A 44 -11.95 0.66 -8.47
CA THR A 44 -13.38 0.58 -8.16
C THR A 44 -14.26 0.32 -9.38
N ARG A 45 -13.77 0.59 -10.60
CA ARG A 45 -14.48 0.27 -11.86
C ARG A 45 -14.68 -1.22 -12.05
N HIS A 46 -13.83 -2.06 -11.44
CA HIS A 46 -13.98 -3.51 -11.49
C HIS A 46 -15.10 -4.01 -10.58
N LEU A 47 -15.51 -3.25 -9.55
CA LEU A 47 -16.61 -3.61 -8.66
C LEU A 47 -17.99 -3.63 -9.36
N GLN A 48 -18.13 -2.91 -10.48
CA GLN A 48 -19.36 -2.92 -11.29
C GLN A 48 -19.40 -4.05 -12.31
N ARG A 49 -18.27 -4.74 -12.54
CA ARG A 49 -18.16 -5.81 -13.52
C ARG A 49 -18.33 -7.15 -12.77
N ASN A 50 -18.95 -8.13 -13.40
CA ASN A 50 -18.85 -9.53 -12.98
C ASN A 50 -17.44 -10.05 -13.31
N THR A 51 -16.41 -9.46 -12.70
CA THR A 51 -15.04 -9.95 -12.83
C THR A 51 -14.90 -11.26 -12.08
N SER A 52 -14.30 -12.27 -12.70
CA SER A 52 -13.77 -13.42 -11.99
C SER A 52 -12.78 -12.95 -10.91
N ASP A 53 -12.81 -13.57 -9.73
CA ASP A 53 -12.16 -13.12 -8.48
C ASP A 53 -10.65 -12.78 -8.57
N GLY A 54 -9.95 -13.16 -9.64
CA GLY A 54 -8.49 -13.01 -9.78
C GLY A 54 -7.97 -11.62 -10.15
N ASP A 55 -8.77 -10.77 -10.80
CA ASP A 55 -8.28 -9.49 -11.38
C ASP A 55 -8.62 -8.24 -10.56
N LEU A 56 -9.36 -8.40 -9.45
CA LEU A 56 -9.88 -7.27 -8.68
C LEU A 56 -8.79 -6.51 -7.91
N LEU A 57 -7.75 -7.22 -7.47
CA LEU A 57 -6.66 -6.68 -6.67
C LEU A 57 -5.32 -6.92 -7.37
N ARG A 58 -4.61 -5.84 -7.69
CA ARG A 58 -3.26 -5.90 -8.26
C ARG A 58 -2.23 -5.55 -7.20
N THR A 59 -1.28 -6.43 -6.95
CA THR A 59 -0.23 -6.21 -5.95
C THR A 59 1.13 -6.12 -6.63
N TYR A 60 1.89 -5.08 -6.25
CA TYR A 60 3.26 -4.83 -6.69
C TYR A 60 4.16 -4.77 -5.47
N GLN A 61 5.37 -5.34 -5.57
CA GLN A 61 6.39 -5.17 -4.55
C GLN A 61 7.69 -4.69 -5.19
N PHE A 62 7.96 -3.40 -5.03
CA PHE A 62 9.17 -2.77 -5.52
C PHE A 62 10.26 -2.90 -4.47
N ILE A 63 11.41 -3.41 -4.90
CA ILE A 63 12.54 -3.66 -4.01
C ILE A 63 13.74 -2.89 -4.56
N VAL A 64 14.28 -1.99 -3.74
CA VAL A 64 15.49 -1.22 -4.02
C VAL A 64 16.63 -1.81 -3.20
N GLY A 65 17.77 -2.06 -3.83
CA GLY A 65 18.96 -2.60 -3.16
C GLY A 65 19.81 -3.49 -4.06
N SER A 66 20.68 -4.29 -3.45
CA SER A 66 21.53 -5.25 -4.17
C SER A 66 20.73 -6.44 -4.73
N PRO A 67 21.21 -7.14 -5.78
CA PRO A 67 20.57 -8.37 -6.26
C PRO A 67 20.43 -9.46 -5.17
N LYS A 68 21.39 -9.52 -4.23
CA LYS A 68 21.31 -10.41 -3.07
C LYS A 68 20.13 -10.04 -2.18
N TYR A 69 19.99 -8.76 -1.86
CA TYR A 69 18.84 -8.28 -1.08
C TYR A 69 17.51 -8.56 -1.78
N PHE A 70 17.42 -8.28 -3.09
CA PHE A 70 16.25 -8.58 -3.89
C PHE A 70 15.84 -10.05 -3.82
N LYS A 71 16.81 -10.97 -3.98
CA LYS A 71 16.56 -12.41 -3.90
C LYS A 71 16.05 -12.85 -2.53
N GLU A 72 16.58 -12.29 -1.45
CA GLU A 72 16.14 -12.61 -0.09
C GLU A 72 14.76 -12.02 0.22
N ALA A 73 14.56 -10.74 -0.05
CA ALA A 73 13.30 -10.04 0.16
C ALA A 73 12.14 -10.68 -0.65
N SER A 74 12.41 -11.13 -1.88
CA SER A 74 11.41 -11.77 -2.73
C SER A 74 10.87 -13.10 -2.18
N LYS A 75 11.58 -13.74 -1.24
CA LYS A 75 11.10 -14.99 -0.61
C LYS A 75 9.95 -14.77 0.38
N ALA A 76 9.78 -13.54 0.87
CA ALA A 76 8.78 -13.19 1.88
C ALA A 76 7.43 -12.76 1.28
N ILE A 77 7.28 -12.83 -0.05
CA ILE A 77 6.14 -12.29 -0.77
C ILE A 77 5.05 -13.34 -0.89
N CYS A 78 3.85 -12.98 -0.45
CA CYS A 78 2.69 -13.86 -0.49
C CYS A 78 1.78 -13.61 -1.70
N PHE A 79 1.83 -12.40 -2.30
CA PHE A 79 0.93 -11.98 -3.36
C PHE A 79 1.63 -11.09 -4.38
N GLY A 80 1.30 -11.28 -5.66
CA GLY A 80 1.86 -10.50 -6.76
C GLY A 80 3.30 -10.88 -7.15
N GLN A 81 3.95 -10.00 -7.90
CA GLN A 81 5.34 -10.16 -8.33
C GLN A 81 6.23 -9.11 -7.68
N SER A 82 7.44 -9.51 -7.28
CA SER A 82 8.48 -8.54 -6.95
C SER A 82 9.16 -8.00 -8.19
N LYS A 83 9.52 -6.72 -8.11
CA LYS A 83 10.32 -6.05 -9.12
C LYS A 83 11.55 -5.45 -8.46
N HIS A 84 12.72 -5.84 -8.95
CA HIS A 84 13.97 -5.16 -8.60
C HIS A 84 14.00 -3.84 -9.37
N VAL A 85 14.02 -2.72 -8.66
CA VAL A 85 13.97 -1.39 -9.28
C VAL A 85 15.14 -0.55 -8.77
N SER A 86 15.69 0.30 -9.63
CA SER A 86 16.65 1.32 -9.22
C SER A 86 15.93 2.39 -8.40
N PHE A 87 16.65 3.12 -7.56
CA PHE A 87 16.04 4.25 -6.84
C PHE A 87 15.49 5.33 -7.80
N GLN A 88 16.16 5.54 -8.94
CA GLN A 88 15.79 6.56 -9.93
C GLN A 88 14.50 6.23 -10.66
N ASP A 89 14.26 4.94 -10.93
CA ASP A 89 13.07 4.49 -11.65
C ASP A 89 11.86 4.28 -10.74
N LEU A 90 12.06 4.20 -9.42
CA LEU A 90 11.02 3.85 -8.46
C LEU A 90 9.79 4.76 -8.54
N ASN A 91 9.98 6.07 -8.58
CA ASN A 91 8.85 7.01 -8.67
C ASN A 91 8.11 6.88 -10.01
N LYS A 92 8.83 6.56 -11.10
CA LYS A 92 8.21 6.29 -12.41
C LYS A 92 7.37 5.01 -12.36
N GLU A 93 7.94 3.93 -11.84
CA GLU A 93 7.26 2.64 -11.73
C GLU A 93 5.97 2.70 -10.88
N ILE A 94 6.05 3.38 -9.74
CA ILE A 94 4.88 3.63 -8.89
C ILE A 94 3.88 4.54 -9.62
N GLY A 95 4.35 5.61 -10.26
CA GLY A 95 3.51 6.55 -11.00
C GLY A 95 2.75 5.88 -12.14
N ASP A 96 3.42 5.03 -12.92
CA ASP A 96 2.83 4.26 -14.01
C ASP A 96 1.74 3.30 -13.49
N ALA A 97 1.94 2.68 -12.32
CA ALA A 97 0.97 1.77 -11.71
C ALA A 97 -0.35 2.44 -11.28
N VAL A 98 -0.31 3.74 -10.98
CA VAL A 98 -1.48 4.53 -10.54
C VAL A 98 -1.94 5.60 -11.54
N ALA A 99 -1.33 5.63 -12.72
CA ALA A 99 -1.51 6.72 -13.67
C ALA A 99 -2.96 6.93 -14.12
N GLY A 100 -3.33 8.19 -14.35
CA GLY A 100 -4.61 8.57 -14.95
C GLY A 100 -5.82 8.39 -14.04
N ARG A 101 -5.62 8.25 -12.73
CA ARG A 101 -6.70 8.02 -11.76
C ARG A 101 -6.52 8.83 -10.48
N ASP A 102 -7.66 9.16 -9.88
CA ASP A 102 -7.72 9.69 -8.52
C ASP A 102 -7.40 8.60 -7.50
N ILE A 103 -6.71 8.95 -6.41
CA ILE A 103 -6.18 7.97 -5.45
C ILE A 103 -6.75 8.23 -4.06
N LEU A 104 -7.31 7.17 -3.46
CA LEU A 104 -7.47 7.02 -2.01
C LEU A 104 -6.28 6.19 -1.51
N LEU A 105 -5.37 6.82 -0.78
CA LEU A 105 -4.20 6.15 -0.22
C LEU A 105 -4.55 5.56 1.14
N VAL A 106 -4.37 4.26 1.31
CA VAL A 106 -4.59 3.52 2.55
C VAL A 106 -3.26 3.10 3.12
N VAL A 107 -2.93 3.53 4.33
CA VAL A 107 -1.65 3.25 5.00
C VAL A 107 -1.87 2.84 6.45
N TYR A 108 -0.92 2.12 7.00
CA TYR A 108 -0.87 1.82 8.42
C TYR A 108 0.19 2.70 9.09
N GLY A 109 -0.22 3.66 9.91
CA GLY A 109 0.71 4.56 10.60
C GLY A 109 1.31 5.61 9.67
N ALA A 110 0.47 6.51 9.15
CA ALA A 110 0.85 7.52 8.16
C ALA A 110 2.03 8.41 8.60
N GLY A 111 2.23 8.57 9.92
CA GLY A 111 3.34 9.35 10.49
C GLY A 111 4.74 8.84 10.17
N TYR A 112 4.89 7.58 9.73
CA TYR A 112 6.16 7.02 9.26
C TYR A 112 6.20 6.89 7.75
N THR A 113 5.10 6.40 7.17
CA THR A 113 5.01 6.08 5.74
C THR A 113 5.07 7.34 4.88
N ILE A 114 4.35 8.41 5.21
CA ILE A 114 4.29 9.61 4.38
C ILE A 114 5.65 10.34 4.32
N PRO A 115 6.34 10.62 5.45
CA PRO A 115 7.67 11.22 5.40
C PRO A 115 8.69 10.37 4.64
N PHE A 116 8.59 9.03 4.74
CA PHE A 116 9.45 8.14 3.98
C PHE A 116 9.24 8.28 2.46
N LEU A 117 7.97 8.32 2.01
CA LEU A 117 7.67 8.52 0.58
C LEU A 117 8.21 9.86 0.07
N GLU A 118 8.14 10.91 0.89
CA GLU A 118 8.70 12.23 0.56
C GLU A 118 10.22 12.18 0.38
N ILE A 119 10.95 11.56 1.33
CA ILE A 119 12.41 11.37 1.26
C ILE A 119 12.78 10.50 0.05
N ALA A 120 11.99 9.47 -0.24
CA ALA A 120 12.17 8.61 -1.40
C ALA A 120 11.79 9.28 -2.74
N GLY A 121 11.29 10.53 -2.71
CA GLY A 121 10.92 11.28 -3.92
C GLY A 121 9.67 10.74 -4.63
N ILE A 122 8.83 9.97 -3.94
CA ILE A 122 7.64 9.33 -4.50
C ILE A 122 6.44 10.27 -4.40
N ARG A 123 5.79 10.55 -5.54
CA ARG A 123 4.75 11.58 -5.63
C ARG A 123 3.40 10.99 -6.07
N LEU A 124 2.67 10.40 -5.13
CA LEU A 124 1.35 9.81 -5.38
C LEU A 124 0.19 10.83 -5.43
N ARG A 125 0.31 12.01 -4.80
CA ARG A 125 -0.74 13.07 -4.76
C ARG A 125 -2.18 12.53 -4.54
N PRO A 126 -2.43 11.82 -3.43
CA PRO A 126 -3.76 11.26 -3.17
C PRO A 126 -4.80 12.36 -2.87
N LEU A 127 -6.06 12.11 -3.22
CA LEU A 127 -7.19 12.95 -2.81
C LEU A 127 -7.46 12.82 -1.31
N PHE A 128 -7.32 11.60 -0.81
CA PHE A 128 -7.60 11.24 0.57
C PHE A 128 -6.53 10.26 1.08
N ILE A 129 -6.18 10.39 2.36
CA ILE A 129 -5.31 9.45 3.06
C ILE A 129 -6.11 8.83 4.21
N LEU A 130 -6.24 7.50 4.19
CA LEU A 130 -6.84 6.72 5.25
C LEU A 130 -5.73 6.05 6.07
N ASP A 131 -5.51 6.55 7.28
CA ASP A 131 -4.60 5.93 8.25
C ASP A 131 -5.36 4.88 9.07
N VAL A 132 -5.19 3.61 8.71
CA VAL A 132 -5.92 2.48 9.32
C VAL A 132 -5.65 2.39 10.83
N LEU A 133 -4.46 2.79 11.28
CA LEU A 133 -4.14 2.83 12.71
C LEU A 133 -5.07 3.80 13.45
N LYS A 134 -5.28 5.01 12.92
CA LYS A 134 -6.16 6.01 13.55
C LYS A 134 -7.62 5.59 13.48
N VAL A 135 -8.05 5.00 12.36
CA VAL A 135 -9.40 4.46 12.21
C VAL A 135 -9.67 3.39 13.26
N ALA A 136 -8.75 2.43 13.42
CA ALA A 136 -8.87 1.38 14.41
C ALA A 136 -8.88 1.91 15.84
N GLN A 137 -8.00 2.87 16.16
CA GLN A 137 -8.00 3.53 17.48
C GLN A 137 -9.35 4.15 17.81
N HIS A 138 -9.98 4.81 16.84
CA HIS A 138 -11.28 5.43 17.05
C HIS A 138 -12.41 4.41 17.16
N LEU A 139 -12.48 3.44 16.25
CA LEU A 139 -13.56 2.44 16.22
C LEU A 139 -13.51 1.46 17.40
N LEU A 140 -12.31 1.18 17.90
CA LEU A 140 -12.08 0.25 19.01
C LEU A 140 -11.88 0.96 20.36
N ASP A 141 -12.05 2.28 20.40
CA ASP A 141 -11.87 3.13 21.59
C ASP A 141 -10.53 2.91 22.31
N LEU A 142 -9.44 2.86 21.55
CA LEU A 142 -8.10 2.59 22.07
C LEU A 142 -7.35 3.89 22.39
N SER A 143 -6.86 3.98 23.61
CA SER A 143 -6.00 5.10 24.07
C SER A 143 -4.54 5.01 23.58
N TYR A 144 -4.17 3.90 22.94
CA TYR A 144 -2.80 3.61 22.50
C TYR A 144 -2.75 3.20 21.03
N ARG A 145 -1.55 3.22 20.44
CA ARG A 145 -1.33 2.71 19.08
C ARG A 145 -1.24 1.20 19.12
N ILE A 146 -2.29 0.52 18.69
CA ILE A 146 -2.30 -0.93 18.52
C ILE A 146 -1.26 -1.35 17.49
N LYS A 147 -0.74 -2.59 17.56
CA LYS A 147 0.09 -3.18 16.51
C LYS A 147 -0.79 -3.82 15.44
N LEU A 148 -0.34 -3.86 14.18
CA LEU A 148 -1.10 -4.43 13.08
C LEU A 148 -1.49 -5.89 13.37
N GLU A 149 -0.55 -6.68 13.91
CA GLU A 149 -0.79 -8.07 14.32
C GLU A 149 -1.90 -8.23 15.35
N GLU A 150 -1.97 -7.31 16.32
CA GLU A 150 -2.96 -7.32 17.38
C GLU A 150 -4.33 -6.88 16.84
N MET A 151 -4.34 -5.86 15.99
CA MET A 151 -5.55 -5.42 15.27
C MET A 151 -6.14 -6.56 14.43
N LEU A 152 -5.31 -7.32 13.70
CA LEU A 152 -5.76 -8.47 12.92
C LEU A 152 -6.41 -9.55 13.81
N LYS A 153 -5.88 -9.79 15.02
CA LYS A 153 -6.48 -10.72 15.99
C LYS A 153 -7.84 -10.22 16.46
N LEU A 154 -7.98 -8.94 16.79
CA LEU A 154 -9.25 -8.35 17.20
C LEU A 154 -10.32 -8.45 16.10
N LEU A 155 -9.93 -8.33 14.83
CA LEU A 155 -10.82 -8.44 13.68
C LEU A 155 -11.15 -9.89 13.28
N GLY A 156 -10.63 -10.89 14.00
CA GLY A 156 -10.83 -12.31 13.66
C GLY A 156 -10.14 -12.74 12.36
N CYS A 157 -9.20 -11.94 11.85
CA CYS A 157 -8.39 -12.31 10.69
C CYS A 157 -7.37 -13.37 11.12
N MET A 158 -7.53 -14.61 10.65
CA MET A 158 -6.55 -15.66 10.92
C MET A 158 -5.17 -15.24 10.40
N GLN A 159 -4.20 -15.13 11.31
CA GLN A 159 -2.80 -15.09 10.92
C GLN A 159 -2.46 -16.49 10.40
N SER A 160 -2.39 -16.63 9.09
CA SER A 160 -1.66 -17.76 8.52
C SER A 160 -0.22 -17.71 9.07
N THR A 161 0.38 -18.88 9.27
CA THR A 161 1.67 -19.15 9.95
C THR A 161 2.90 -18.36 9.47
N TRP A 162 2.73 -17.44 8.53
CA TRP A 162 3.75 -16.60 7.91
C TRP A 162 4.27 -15.47 8.81
N PHE A 163 3.42 -14.84 9.63
CA PHE A 163 3.87 -13.81 10.59
C PHE A 163 4.88 -14.35 11.61
N LEU A 164 4.84 -15.65 11.90
CA LEU A 164 5.73 -16.32 12.86
C LEU A 164 7.14 -16.60 12.32
N ARG A 165 7.41 -16.39 11.02
CA ARG A 165 8.74 -16.60 10.42
C ARG A 165 9.64 -15.36 10.41
N ARG A 166 9.17 -14.21 10.93
CA ARG A 166 9.94 -12.97 11.03
C ARG A 166 10.53 -12.73 12.44
N ARG A 167 10.95 -13.78 13.14
CA ARG A 167 11.80 -13.67 14.35
C ARG A 167 13.18 -14.22 14.09
#